data_AF-A0A803VMS9-F1
#
_entry.id   AF-A0A803VMS9-F1
#
_cell.length_a   1.000
_cell.length_b   1.000
_cell.length_c   1.000
_cell.angle_alpha   90.00
_cell.angle_beta   90.00
_cell.angle_gamma   90.00
#
_symmetry.space_group_name_H-M   'P 1'
#
loop_
_entity.id
_entity.type
_entity.pdbx_description
1 polymer ?
#
loop_
_entity_poly.entity_id
_entity_poly.type
_entity_poly.pdbx_seq_one_letter_code
_entity_poly.pdbx_strand_id
1 'polypeptide(L)'
;MEEALDELIKDCAHQIFELTDDKENAKLAYVTYQDIRSIQAFQEQIVIAIKAPEETKLEIPVPKDDHIEVHVKSTKGPIDVYLCEVEKDKPDAKTYEDTVTSETETSFYPDEVRSPMEEKKPFEMPD
;
A
#
# COMPACT_ATOMS: atom_id res chain seq x y z
N MET A 1 -12.82 26.12 -35.12
CA MET A 1 -12.36 26.38 -33.73
C MET A 1 -12.23 25.06 -33.00
N GLU A 2 -13.26 24.22 -33.03
CA GLU A 2 -13.21 22.83 -32.55
C GLU A 2 -12.15 21.99 -33.28
N GLU A 3 -12.13 22.03 -34.62
CA GLU A 3 -11.13 21.29 -35.42
C GLU A 3 -9.66 21.59 -35.06
N ALA A 4 -9.36 22.83 -34.65
CA ALA A 4 -8.02 23.21 -34.24
C ALA A 4 -7.64 22.66 -32.85
N LEU A 5 -8.63 22.53 -31.96
CA LEU A 5 -8.44 21.90 -30.66
C LEU A 5 -8.23 20.39 -30.82
N ASP A 6 -9.00 19.75 -31.69
CA ASP A 6 -8.90 18.32 -31.96
C ASP A 6 -7.53 17.95 -32.55
N GLU A 7 -7.03 18.73 -33.50
CA GLU A 7 -5.68 18.55 -34.04
C GLU A 7 -4.62 18.73 -32.95
N LEU A 8 -4.76 19.72 -32.05
CA LEU A 8 -3.82 19.89 -30.95
C LEU A 8 -3.85 18.71 -29.95
N ILE A 9 -5.02 18.19 -29.62
CA ILE A 9 -5.17 17.02 -28.74
C ILE A 9 -4.49 15.80 -29.38
N LYS A 10 -4.72 15.59 -30.67
CA LYS A 10 -4.15 14.50 -31.45
C LYS A 10 -2.62 14.60 -31.51
N ASP A 11 -2.09 15.79 -31.77
CA ASP A 11 -0.65 16.04 -31.80
C ASP A 11 -0.02 15.80 -30.43
N CYS A 12 -0.66 16.25 -29.34
CA CYS A 12 -0.19 15.99 -27.99
C CYS A 12 -0.22 14.49 -27.65
N ALA A 13 -1.29 13.77 -28.01
CA ALA A 13 -1.39 12.33 -27.79
C ALA A 13 -0.30 11.58 -28.56
N HIS A 14 -0.02 11.99 -29.81
CA HIS A 14 1.03 11.39 -30.62
C HIS A 14 2.42 11.59 -30.00
N GLN A 15 2.73 12.80 -29.52
CA GLN A 15 3.99 13.09 -28.84
C GLN A 15 4.19 12.24 -27.57
N ILE A 16 3.13 12.05 -26.77
CA ILE A 16 3.21 11.19 -25.58
C ILE A 16 3.45 9.73 -25.99
N PHE A 17 2.78 9.25 -27.04
CA PHE A 17 2.96 7.90 -27.54
C PHE A 17 4.41 7.65 -27.99
N GLU A 18 4.97 8.55 -28.81
CA GLU A 18 6.37 8.44 -29.27
C GLU A 18 7.37 8.43 -28.10
N LEU A 19 7.15 9.26 -27.07
CA LEU A 19 8.02 9.30 -25.90
C LEU A 19 7.95 8.03 -25.05
N THR A 20 6.76 7.43 -24.94
CA THR A 20 6.51 6.27 -24.07
C THR A 20 6.77 4.91 -24.72
N ASP A 21 6.65 4.80 -26.05
CA ASP A 21 6.96 3.58 -26.82
C ASP A 21 8.47 3.41 -27.08
N ASP A 22 9.25 4.50 -26.97
CA ASP A 22 10.70 4.46 -27.08
C ASP A 22 11.34 3.61 -25.95
N LYS A 23 12.10 2.58 -26.36
CA LYS A 23 12.70 1.60 -25.44
C LYS A 23 13.82 2.17 -24.59
N GLU A 24 14.54 3.19 -25.05
CA GLU A 24 15.57 3.83 -24.25
C GLU A 24 14.94 4.72 -23.18
N ASN A 25 13.87 5.43 -23.52
CA ASN A 25 13.07 6.19 -22.57
C ASN A 25 12.43 5.26 -21.52
N ALA A 26 11.94 4.08 -21.92
CA ALA A 26 11.37 3.12 -20.99
C ALA A 26 12.34 2.68 -19.88
N LYS A 27 13.65 2.59 -20.18
CA LYS A 27 14.68 2.27 -19.16
C LYS A 27 14.94 3.42 -18.19
N LEU A 28 14.66 4.65 -18.61
CA LEU A 28 14.88 5.88 -17.84
C LEU A 28 13.61 6.37 -17.15
N ALA A 29 12.45 5.78 -17.46
CA ALA A 29 11.15 6.12 -16.89
C ALA A 29 10.95 5.49 -15.50
N TYR A 30 11.76 5.94 -14.53
CA TYR A 30 11.63 5.55 -13.12
C TYR A 30 11.73 6.77 -12.21
N VAL A 31 11.30 6.59 -10.97
CA VAL A 31 11.49 7.55 -9.88
C VAL A 31 12.24 6.87 -8.74
N THR A 32 13.02 7.64 -8.00
CA THR A 32 13.74 7.16 -6.82
C THR A 32 12.93 7.40 -5.54
N TYR A 33 13.30 6.71 -4.46
CA TYR A 33 12.74 7.00 -3.13
C TYR A 33 12.98 8.46 -2.71
N GLN A 34 14.11 9.05 -3.10
CA GLN A 34 14.41 10.45 -2.80
C GLN A 34 13.43 11.41 -3.51
N ASP A 35 13.08 11.12 -4.76
CA ASP A 35 12.11 11.92 -5.52
C ASP A 35 10.74 11.89 -4.85
N ILE A 36 10.27 10.70 -4.44
CA ILE A 36 8.99 10.54 -3.73
C ILE A 36 9.02 11.28 -2.38
N ARG A 37 10.11 11.15 -1.60
CA ARG A 37 10.26 11.83 -0.30
C ARG A 37 10.34 13.35 -0.43
N SER A 38 10.80 13.87 -1.56
CA SER A 38 10.89 15.31 -1.80
C SER A 38 9.52 15.99 -1.96
N ILE A 39 8.46 15.20 -2.21
CA ILE A 39 7.09 15.69 -2.35
C ILE A 39 6.55 16.07 -0.98
N GLN A 40 6.38 17.37 -0.74
CA GLN A 40 5.91 17.91 0.54
C GLN A 40 4.56 17.32 0.97
N ALA A 41 3.68 17.02 0.00
CA ALA A 41 2.36 16.45 0.26
C ALA A 41 2.41 15.03 0.87
N PHE A 42 3.55 14.34 0.81
CA PHE A 42 3.73 12.98 1.35
C PHE A 42 4.57 12.94 2.63
N GLN A 43 4.95 14.10 3.16
CA GLN A 43 5.71 14.16 4.42
C GLN A 43 4.89 13.55 5.57
N GLU A 44 5.58 12.79 6.43
CA GLU A 44 5.02 12.11 7.61
C GLU A 44 3.89 11.09 7.33
N GLN A 45 3.65 10.75 6.07
CA GLN A 45 2.64 9.78 5.64
C GLN A 45 3.28 8.46 5.19
N ILE A 46 2.49 7.38 5.25
CA ILE A 46 2.86 6.09 4.68
C ILE A 46 2.56 6.15 3.18
N VAL A 47 3.58 5.91 2.36
CA VAL A 47 3.43 5.86 0.89
C VAL A 47 3.62 4.42 0.42
N ILE A 48 2.61 3.91 -0.28
CA ILE A 48 2.61 2.57 -0.87
C ILE A 48 2.61 2.73 -2.39
N ALA A 49 3.69 2.31 -3.05
CA ALA A 49 3.79 2.30 -4.51
C ALA A 49 3.33 0.95 -5.06
N ILE A 50 2.38 0.97 -5.99
CA ILE A 50 1.79 -0.23 -6.58
C ILE A 50 2.12 -0.24 -8.08
N LYS A 51 2.87 -1.24 -8.53
CA LYS A 51 3.16 -1.49 -9.95
C LYS A 51 2.35 -2.70 -10.40
N ALA A 52 1.37 -2.47 -11.26
CA ALA A 52 0.46 -3.50 -11.74
C ALA A 52 0.36 -3.46 -13.27
N PRO A 53 0.06 -4.60 -13.92
CA PRO A 53 -0.13 -4.64 -15.36
C PRO A 53 -1.45 -3.95 -15.75
N GLU A 54 -1.65 -3.81 -17.05
CA GLU A 54 -2.90 -3.30 -17.63
C GLU A 54 -4.13 -4.04 -17.11
N GLU A 55 -5.28 -3.36 -17.16
CA GLU A 55 -6.58 -3.88 -16.72
C GLU A 55 -6.67 -4.25 -15.22
N THR A 56 -5.68 -3.86 -14.41
CA THR A 56 -5.76 -4.01 -12.95
C THR A 56 -6.86 -3.12 -12.37
N LYS A 57 -7.69 -3.69 -11.50
CA LYS A 57 -8.78 -3.00 -10.81
C LYS A 57 -8.36 -2.65 -9.39
N LEU A 58 -8.61 -1.40 -9.00
CA LEU A 58 -8.49 -0.92 -7.62
C LEU A 58 -9.88 -0.54 -7.12
N GLU A 59 -10.29 -1.16 -6.02
CA GLU A 59 -11.58 -0.93 -5.37
C GLU A 59 -11.35 -0.55 -3.91
N ILE A 60 -12.03 0.50 -3.47
CA ILE A 60 -12.08 0.91 -2.06
C ILE A 60 -13.50 0.62 -1.60
N PRO A 61 -13.77 -0.54 -0.98
CA PRO A 61 -15.08 -0.84 -0.43
C PRO A 61 -15.47 0.20 0.63
N VAL A 62 -16.78 0.33 0.87
CA VAL A 62 -17.27 1.16 1.97
C VAL A 62 -16.66 0.63 3.26
N PRO A 63 -15.99 1.48 4.07
CA PRO A 63 -15.42 1.06 5.34
C PRO A 63 -16.49 0.40 6.20
N LYS A 64 -16.19 -0.80 6.69
CA LYS A 64 -17.01 -1.48 7.70
C LYS A 64 -16.23 -1.40 9.00
N ASP A 65 -16.92 -1.07 10.08
CA ASP A 65 -16.31 -0.93 11.41
C ASP A 65 -15.15 0.11 11.41
N ASP A 66 -14.02 -0.22 12.05
CA ASP A 66 -12.90 0.70 12.34
C ASP A 66 -11.70 0.56 11.38
N HIS A 67 -11.83 -0.16 10.26
CA HIS A 67 -10.73 -0.34 9.30
C HIS A 67 -11.12 0.00 7.85
N ILE A 68 -10.12 0.41 7.08
CA ILE A 68 -10.25 0.72 5.65
C ILE A 68 -9.53 -0.37 4.87
N GLU A 69 -10.18 -0.89 3.84
CA GLU A 69 -9.62 -1.90 2.96
C GLU A 69 -9.37 -1.31 1.57
N VAL A 70 -8.33 -1.78 0.90
CA VAL A 70 -8.05 -1.48 -0.50
C VAL A 70 -7.87 -2.82 -1.22
N HIS A 71 -8.72 -3.08 -2.20
CA HIS A 71 -8.68 -4.31 -3.00
C HIS A 71 -8.01 -4.00 -4.34
N VAL A 72 -6.94 -4.72 -4.64
CA VAL A 72 -6.25 -4.64 -5.93
C VAL A 72 -6.30 -6.00 -6.60
N LYS A 73 -6.84 -6.05 -7.82
CA LYS A 73 -7.04 -7.30 -8.55
C LYS A 73 -6.52 -7.19 -9.96
N SER A 74 -5.59 -8.08 -10.32
CA SER A 74 -5.08 -8.22 -11.68
C SER A 74 -5.44 -9.57 -12.29
N THR A 75 -5.61 -9.60 -13.61
CA THR A 75 -5.86 -10.81 -14.41
C THR A 75 -4.75 -11.08 -15.43
N LYS A 76 -3.84 -10.13 -15.63
CA LYS A 76 -2.80 -10.15 -16.69
C LYS A 76 -1.39 -10.36 -16.16
N GLY A 77 -1.19 -10.41 -14.84
CA GLY A 77 0.12 -10.64 -14.25
C GLY A 77 0.18 -10.36 -12.74
N PRO A 78 1.36 -10.52 -12.14
CA PRO A 78 1.57 -10.20 -10.74
C PRO A 78 1.50 -8.68 -10.48
N ILE A 79 1.23 -8.31 -9.24
CA ILE A 79 1.27 -6.93 -8.76
C ILE A 79 2.47 -6.82 -7.84
N ASP A 80 3.35 -5.87 -8.12
CA ASP A 80 4.46 -5.55 -7.24
C ASP A 80 4.07 -4.37 -6.33
N VAL A 81 4.30 -4.52 -5.03
CA VAL A 81 3.95 -3.51 -4.02
C VAL A 81 5.20 -3.15 -3.22
N TYR A 82 5.44 -1.85 -3.06
CA TYR A 82 6.60 -1.31 -2.36
C TYR A 82 6.16 -0.33 -1.29
N LEU A 83 6.75 -0.44 -0.10
CA LEU A 83 6.61 0.55 0.95
C LEU A 83 7.74 1.58 0.82
N CYS A 84 7.38 2.85 0.65
CA CYS A 84 8.35 3.93 0.62
C CYS A 84 8.54 4.45 2.05
N GLU A 85 9.64 4.08 2.69
CA GLU A 85 9.99 4.58 4.01
C GLU A 85 10.36 6.06 3.91
N VAL A 86 9.46 6.90 4.43
CA VAL A 86 9.78 8.29 4.72
C VAL A 86 10.41 8.27 6.11
N GLU A 87 11.74 8.10 6.21
CA GLU A 87 12.41 8.02 7.52
C GLU A 87 11.94 9.21 8.36
N LYS A 88 11.32 8.92 9.50
CA LYS A 88 11.24 9.85 10.61
C LYS A 88 12.63 9.85 11.20
N ASP A 89 13.33 10.98 11.17
CA ASP A 89 14.67 11.14 11.76
C ASP A 89 14.78 10.38 13.10
N LYS A 90 15.36 9.18 13.03
CA LYS A 90 15.77 8.39 14.19
C LYS A 90 17.08 7.71 13.81
N PRO A 91 18.16 7.94 14.56
CA PRO A 91 19.42 7.28 14.31
C PRO A 91 19.29 5.79 14.67
N ASP A 92 19.72 4.93 13.75
CA ASP A 92 20.04 3.51 13.91
C ASP A 92 18.86 2.53 14.19
N ALA A 93 18.46 1.74 13.18
CA ALA A 93 18.41 0.26 13.24
C ALA A 93 17.74 -0.40 12.01
N LYS A 94 18.61 -1.06 11.21
CA LYS A 94 18.46 -2.34 10.48
C LYS A 94 17.22 -2.65 9.61
N THR A 95 17.52 -2.86 8.33
CA THR A 95 16.80 -3.60 7.28
C THR A 95 16.08 -4.86 7.77
N TYR A 96 14.78 -4.93 7.52
CA TYR A 96 14.03 -6.18 7.45
C TYR A 96 13.44 -6.30 6.04
N GLU A 97 13.93 -7.25 5.26
CA GLU A 97 13.22 -7.74 4.07
C GLU A 97 12.20 -8.76 4.56
N ASP A 98 10.92 -8.40 4.57
CA ASP A 98 9.84 -9.34 4.84
C ASP A 98 9.09 -9.63 3.53
N THR A 99 9.56 -10.65 2.81
CA THR A 99 8.79 -11.30 1.74
C THR A 99 7.68 -12.14 2.36
N VAL A 100 6.49 -11.56 2.45
CA VAL A 100 5.29 -12.29 2.85
C VAL A 100 4.74 -13.09 1.66
N THR A 101 5.08 -14.37 1.60
CA THR A 101 4.24 -15.40 0.98
C THR A 101 3.28 -15.94 2.04
N SER A 102 1.98 -15.72 1.89
CA SER A 102 0.98 -16.26 2.82
C SER A 102 0.10 -17.31 2.14
N GLU A 103 0.31 -18.55 2.53
CA GLU A 103 -0.76 -19.54 2.71
C GLU A 103 -0.99 -19.75 4.22
N THR A 104 -2.27 -19.91 4.57
CA THR A 104 -2.83 -20.49 5.81
C THR A 104 -3.03 -19.61 7.06
N GLU A 105 -4.27 -19.69 7.55
CA GLU A 105 -4.93 -19.05 8.69
C GLU A 105 -4.23 -19.21 10.04
N THR A 106 -4.28 -18.17 10.90
CA THR A 106 -4.47 -18.30 12.36
C THR A 106 -5.01 -16.98 12.91
N SER A 107 -6.09 -17.08 13.69
CA SER A 107 -6.81 -16.00 14.37
C SER A 107 -6.00 -15.43 15.54
N PHE A 108 -6.02 -14.09 15.69
CA PHE A 108 -5.50 -13.40 16.86
C PHE A 108 -6.61 -12.56 17.49
N TYR A 109 -7.03 -12.91 18.71
CA TYR A 109 -7.82 -12.05 19.59
C TYR A 109 -6.86 -11.35 20.57
N PRO A 110 -6.99 -10.03 20.80
CA PRO A 110 -6.23 -9.36 21.85
C PRO A 110 -6.90 -9.51 23.23
N ASP A 111 -6.04 -9.77 24.21
CA ASP A 111 -6.30 -9.97 25.63
C ASP A 111 -6.31 -8.62 26.37
N GLU A 112 -7.35 -8.33 27.17
CA GLU A 112 -7.26 -7.52 28.39
C GLU A 112 -8.61 -7.52 29.13
N VAL A 113 -8.67 -7.99 30.38
CA VAL A 113 -9.04 -7.17 31.57
C VAL A 113 -8.56 -7.90 32.85
N ARG A 114 -7.64 -7.26 33.56
CA ARG A 114 -7.16 -7.65 34.90
C ARG A 114 -8.13 -7.11 35.96
N SER A 115 -8.59 -7.95 36.90
CA SER A 115 -9.34 -7.51 38.10
C SER A 115 -8.81 -8.20 39.38
N PRO A 116 -8.91 -7.57 40.57
CA PRO A 116 -8.06 -7.88 41.72
C PRO A 116 -8.54 -9.06 42.58
N MET A 117 -7.58 -9.69 43.28
CA MET A 117 -7.80 -10.69 44.34
C MET A 117 -8.51 -10.09 45.56
N GLU A 118 -9.47 -10.84 46.14
CA GLU A 118 -9.70 -10.89 47.59
C GLU A 118 -10.13 -12.29 48.06
N GLU A 119 -9.84 -12.59 49.33
CA GLU A 119 -9.57 -13.91 49.92
C GLU A 119 -10.77 -14.80 50.35
N LYS A 120 -10.56 -16.12 50.16
CA LYS A 120 -10.82 -17.31 51.01
C LYS A 120 -12.12 -17.46 51.83
N LYS A 121 -12.74 -18.65 51.66
CA LYS A 121 -12.95 -19.62 52.77
C LYS A 121 -13.14 -21.07 52.27
N PRO A 122 -12.84 -22.10 53.10
CA PRO A 122 -12.78 -23.51 52.70
C PRO A 122 -14.13 -24.18 52.47
N PHE A 123 -14.07 -25.22 51.64
CA PHE A 123 -15.14 -26.14 51.26
C PHE A 123 -15.64 -26.96 52.46
N GLU A 124 -16.93 -26.87 52.79
CA GLU A 124 -17.63 -27.88 53.59
C GLU A 124 -18.59 -28.65 52.64
N MET A 125 -18.45 -29.97 52.62
CA MET A 125 -19.48 -30.90 52.13
C MET A 125 -20.34 -31.33 53.32
N PRO A 126 -21.64 -31.54 53.11
CA PRO A 126 -22.15 -32.82 53.58
C PRO A 126 -23.21 -33.49 52.68
N ASP A 127 -23.09 -34.83 52.69
CA ASP A 127 -24.03 -35.95 52.48
C ASP A 127 -25.20 -35.86 51.47
#